data_AF-A0A163J4I6-F1
#
_entry.id   AF-A0A163J4I6-F1
#
_cell.length_a   1.000
_cell.length_b   1.000
_cell.length_c   1.000
_cell.angle_alpha   90.00
_cell.angle_beta   90.00
_cell.angle_gamma   90.00
#
_symmetry.space_group_name_H-M   'P 1'
#
loop_
_entity.id
_entity.type
_entity.pdbx_description
1 polymer ?
#
loop_
_entity_poly.entity_id
_entity_poly.type
_entity_poly.pdbx_seq_one_letter_code
_entity_poly.pdbx_strand_id
1 'polypeptide(L)'
;MVLGHESAGVVTQVGASVTSLKVGDRVVIEPGRACGGCSQCLQGRYNLCPKMKFSSSLLQGPNDGTLCRYTCFPARLCHLMPKNMSLDDGALIEPLAVAVHSVERTHVKTGSAVIVFGAGPVGLLTAAVALAEGAICCTLFDIDQTRLDFAKTYLGPKVNTTLLPKMKFQNADETIAWVQEKAISLGYCSDSGEPPFADVVYECTGSVECVMFSLYVAKRGGTVMLIGLGQDKVLLPTDIITTREVDVRGNFRYANVHQKSIALVQHGHIQLPPLVSHRFKLENTIDAFQFAETGGGGIIKIIITDYQ
;
A
#
# COMPACT_ATOMS: atom_id res chain seq x y z
N MET A 1 -18.15 4.38 16.63
CA MET A 1 -17.52 4.51 15.29
C MET A 1 -17.55 3.14 14.64
N VAL A 2 -18.16 3.03 13.48
CA VAL A 2 -18.12 1.81 12.63
C VAL A 2 -16.72 1.69 12.02
N LEU A 3 -16.17 0.48 11.93
CA LEU A 3 -14.86 0.21 11.31
C LEU A 3 -14.96 -0.01 9.79
N GLY A 4 -13.83 -0.22 9.12
CA GLY A 4 -13.75 -0.54 7.70
C GLY A 4 -13.66 0.69 6.79
N HIS A 5 -12.82 0.59 5.76
CA HIS A 5 -12.66 1.64 4.74
C HIS A 5 -12.26 1.09 3.36
N GLU A 6 -11.98 -0.20 3.26
CA GLU A 6 -11.69 -0.88 2.00
C GLU A 6 -12.94 -1.64 1.56
N SER A 7 -13.73 -1.07 0.65
CA SER A 7 -15.06 -1.62 0.38
C SER A 7 -15.55 -1.36 -1.04
N ALA A 8 -16.33 -2.32 -1.52
CA ALA A 8 -17.18 -2.19 -2.69
C ALA A 8 -18.59 -2.68 -2.34
N GLY A 9 -19.57 -2.27 -3.13
CA GLY A 9 -20.96 -2.65 -2.90
C GLY A 9 -21.84 -2.39 -4.11
N VAL A 10 -23.14 -2.62 -3.93
CA VAL A 10 -24.16 -2.38 -4.94
C VAL A 10 -24.98 -1.15 -4.55
N VAL A 11 -25.19 -0.24 -5.50
CA VAL A 11 -26.04 0.93 -5.29
C VAL A 11 -27.48 0.48 -5.09
N THR A 12 -28.06 0.75 -3.93
CA THR A 12 -29.46 0.44 -3.60
C THR A 12 -30.39 1.64 -3.71
N GLN A 13 -29.84 2.85 -3.59
CA GLN A 13 -30.57 4.11 -3.75
C GLN A 13 -29.61 5.22 -4.22
N VAL A 14 -30.14 6.21 -4.94
CA VAL A 14 -29.39 7.41 -5.34
C VAL A 14 -30.13 8.67 -4.91
N GLY A 15 -29.39 9.74 -4.63
CA GLY A 15 -29.96 11.06 -4.36
C GLY A 15 -30.55 11.70 -5.63
N ALA A 16 -31.51 12.59 -5.50
CA ALA A 16 -32.25 13.17 -6.63
C ALA A 16 -31.36 13.86 -7.69
N SER A 17 -30.23 14.44 -7.28
CA SER A 17 -29.28 15.11 -8.20
C SER A 17 -28.22 14.19 -8.79
N VAL A 18 -28.21 12.90 -8.45
CA VAL A 18 -27.20 11.95 -8.94
C VAL A 18 -27.60 11.43 -10.31
N THR A 19 -26.76 11.71 -11.31
CA THR A 19 -26.93 11.22 -12.70
C THR A 19 -25.83 10.25 -13.12
N SER A 20 -24.74 10.16 -12.36
CA SER A 20 -23.55 9.36 -12.70
C SER A 20 -23.67 7.87 -12.34
N LEU A 21 -24.65 7.50 -11.51
CA LEU A 21 -24.85 6.14 -10.99
C LEU A 21 -26.35 5.84 -10.92
N LYS A 22 -26.72 4.55 -10.97
CA LYS A 22 -28.09 4.07 -10.80
C LYS A 22 -28.14 2.85 -9.89
N VAL A 23 -29.34 2.54 -9.41
CA VAL A 23 -29.60 1.32 -8.62
C VAL A 23 -29.14 0.09 -9.40
N GLY A 24 -28.44 -0.82 -8.72
CA GLY A 24 -27.85 -2.03 -9.29
C GLY A 24 -26.42 -1.88 -9.81
N ASP A 25 -25.89 -0.65 -9.92
CA ASP A 25 -24.48 -0.45 -10.25
C ASP A 25 -23.59 -0.99 -9.12
N ARG A 26 -22.53 -1.73 -9.49
CA ARG A 26 -21.47 -2.13 -8.56
C ARG A 26 -20.43 -1.02 -8.51
N VAL A 27 -20.02 -0.62 -7.31
CA VAL A 27 -19.10 0.50 -7.11
C VAL A 27 -18.00 0.18 -6.12
N VAL A 28 -16.81 0.69 -6.40
CA VAL A 28 -15.72 0.86 -5.43
C VAL A 28 -15.98 2.14 -4.65
N ILE A 29 -15.80 2.09 -3.33
CA ILE A 29 -15.94 3.26 -2.47
C ILE A 29 -14.56 3.85 -2.18
N GLU A 30 -14.36 5.12 -2.53
CA GLU A 30 -13.24 5.92 -2.08
C GLU A 30 -13.56 6.52 -0.69
N PRO A 31 -12.90 6.07 0.40
CA PRO A 31 -13.29 6.40 1.78
C PRO A 31 -13.00 7.85 2.21
N GLY A 32 -12.22 8.61 1.43
CA GLY A 32 -11.73 9.93 1.80
C GLY A 32 -12.62 11.09 1.32
N ARG A 33 -13.39 11.69 2.24
CA ARG A 33 -14.24 12.86 1.96
C ARG A 33 -13.48 14.16 2.24
N ALA A 34 -12.74 14.65 1.25
CA ALA A 34 -12.10 15.95 1.28
C ALA A 34 -13.12 17.11 1.15
N CYS A 35 -12.73 18.33 1.58
CA CYS A 35 -13.62 19.50 1.56
C CYS A 35 -13.86 20.11 0.17
N GLY A 36 -13.07 19.75 -0.83
CA GLY A 36 -13.18 20.25 -2.20
C GLY A 36 -12.73 21.70 -2.45
N GLY A 37 -12.55 22.53 -1.42
CA GLY A 37 -12.28 23.98 -1.60
C GLY A 37 -10.99 24.52 -1.00
N CYS A 38 -10.19 23.72 -0.29
CA CYS A 38 -8.90 24.18 0.25
C CYS A 38 -7.79 24.14 -0.80
N SER A 39 -6.66 24.81 -0.52
CA SER A 39 -5.49 24.87 -1.44
C SER A 39 -5.02 23.48 -1.89
N GLN A 40 -4.96 22.50 -0.98
CA GLN A 40 -4.57 21.12 -1.31
C GLN A 40 -5.57 20.47 -2.28
N CYS A 41 -6.87 20.64 -2.04
CA CYS A 41 -7.90 20.12 -2.95
C CYS A 41 -7.81 20.77 -4.34
N LEU A 42 -7.64 22.09 -4.39
CA LEU A 42 -7.58 22.84 -5.66
C LEU A 42 -6.30 22.54 -6.46
N GLN A 43 -5.24 22.07 -5.81
CA GLN A 43 -4.01 21.58 -6.45
C GLN A 43 -4.08 20.10 -6.84
N GLY A 44 -5.24 19.45 -6.68
CA GLY A 44 -5.39 18.01 -6.94
C GLY A 44 -4.83 17.10 -5.86
N ARG A 45 -4.31 17.64 -4.74
CA ARG A 45 -3.74 16.89 -3.61
C ARG A 45 -4.75 16.73 -2.47
N TYR A 46 -5.99 16.35 -2.80
CA TYR A 46 -7.08 16.33 -1.82
C TYR A 46 -6.86 15.33 -0.68
N ASN A 47 -5.96 14.35 -0.83
CA ASN A 47 -5.53 13.45 0.24
C ASN A 47 -4.89 14.17 1.43
N LEU A 48 -4.34 15.36 1.19
CA LEU A 48 -3.74 16.24 2.20
C LEU A 48 -4.71 17.32 2.70
N CYS A 49 -6.00 17.22 2.36
CA CYS A 49 -7.01 18.14 2.84
C CYS A 49 -7.01 18.19 4.38
N PRO A 50 -6.83 19.36 5.02
CA PRO A 50 -6.83 19.44 6.48
C PRO A 50 -8.18 19.07 7.07
N LYS A 51 -9.28 19.27 6.33
CA LYS A 51 -10.65 18.92 6.74
C LYS A 51 -11.08 17.52 6.24
N MET A 52 -10.13 16.64 5.96
CA MET A 52 -10.41 15.29 5.47
C MET A 52 -11.25 14.50 6.47
N LYS A 53 -12.37 13.95 6.02
CA LYS A 53 -13.18 12.96 6.75
C LYS A 53 -12.99 11.59 6.13
N PHE A 54 -12.11 10.78 6.71
CA PHE A 54 -11.79 9.45 6.20
C PHE A 54 -12.52 8.37 7.00
N SER A 55 -13.18 7.44 6.33
CA SER A 55 -13.94 6.37 6.99
C SER A 55 -13.07 5.53 7.93
N SER A 56 -13.63 5.15 9.09
CA SER A 56 -12.94 4.44 10.17
C SER A 56 -11.75 5.21 10.78
N SER A 57 -11.80 6.55 10.78
CA SER A 57 -10.78 7.41 11.37
C SER A 57 -11.36 8.36 12.42
N LEU A 58 -10.59 8.62 13.48
CA LEU A 58 -10.91 9.62 14.51
C LEU A 58 -10.39 11.03 14.17
N LEU A 59 -9.60 11.18 13.10
CA LEU A 59 -9.14 12.48 12.63
C LEU A 59 -10.35 13.31 12.18
N GLN A 60 -10.44 14.54 12.68
CA GLN A 60 -11.57 15.45 12.42
C GLN A 60 -12.93 14.91 12.91
N GLY A 61 -12.92 14.14 14.00
CA GLY A 61 -14.10 13.58 14.68
C GLY A 61 -14.31 12.10 14.36
N PRO A 62 -15.30 11.43 14.97
CA PRO A 62 -15.64 10.06 14.63
C PRO A 62 -16.20 10.00 13.20
N ASN A 63 -15.49 9.34 12.30
CA ASN A 63 -15.94 9.10 10.94
C ASN A 63 -16.30 7.62 10.80
N ASP A 64 -17.59 7.31 10.73
CA ASP A 64 -18.03 5.94 10.53
C ASP A 64 -17.47 5.32 9.25
N GLY A 65 -17.08 4.07 9.39
CA GLY A 65 -16.55 3.22 8.35
C GLY A 65 -17.62 2.60 7.45
N THR A 66 -17.21 1.53 6.77
CA THR A 66 -17.99 0.81 5.76
C THR A 66 -18.29 -0.64 6.14
N LEU A 67 -17.85 -1.10 7.31
CA LEU A 67 -18.12 -2.45 7.81
C LEU A 67 -19.56 -2.56 8.37
N CYS A 68 -20.53 -2.41 7.47
CA CYS A 68 -21.95 -2.47 7.73
C CYS A 68 -22.70 -2.85 6.45
N ARG A 69 -23.99 -3.20 6.56
CA ARG A 69 -24.80 -3.60 5.39
C ARG A 69 -25.12 -2.45 4.44
N TYR A 70 -25.26 -1.24 4.98
CA TYR A 70 -25.62 -0.04 4.22
C TYR A 70 -24.79 1.14 4.68
N THR A 71 -24.29 1.91 3.73
CA THR A 71 -23.58 3.17 3.97
C THR A 71 -23.87 4.16 2.84
N CYS A 72 -23.82 5.46 3.14
CA CYS A 72 -24.10 6.53 2.18
C CYS A 72 -22.83 7.31 1.88
N PHE A 73 -22.50 7.44 0.60
CA PHE A 73 -21.33 8.18 0.12
C PHE A 73 -21.71 9.18 -0.98
N PRO A 74 -20.97 10.30 -1.10
CA PRO A 74 -21.12 11.17 -2.25
C PRO A 74 -20.82 10.41 -3.55
N ALA A 75 -21.70 10.51 -4.54
CA ALA A 75 -21.58 9.75 -5.80
C ALA A 75 -20.22 9.89 -6.50
N ARG A 76 -19.55 11.05 -6.38
CA ARG A 76 -18.21 11.29 -6.96
C ARG A 76 -17.09 10.42 -6.37
N LEU A 77 -17.32 9.81 -5.20
CA LEU A 77 -16.40 8.91 -4.50
C LEU A 77 -16.82 7.44 -4.67
N CYS A 78 -17.84 7.17 -5.47
CA CYS A 78 -18.30 5.84 -5.80
C CYS A 78 -17.94 5.57 -7.26
N HIS A 79 -16.91 4.77 -7.49
CA HIS A 79 -16.37 4.51 -8.83
C HIS A 79 -17.03 3.28 -9.43
N LEU A 80 -17.67 3.43 -10.59
CA LEU A 80 -18.36 2.34 -11.28
C LEU A 80 -17.39 1.19 -11.60
N MET A 81 -17.77 -0.02 -11.24
CA MET A 81 -16.97 -1.22 -11.47
C MET A 81 -17.24 -1.82 -12.85
N PRO A 82 -16.17 -2.19 -13.59
CA PRO A 82 -16.27 -3.04 -14.77
C PRO A 82 -17.00 -4.36 -14.50
N LYS A 83 -17.65 -4.91 -15.53
CA LYS A 83 -18.42 -6.16 -15.42
C LYS A 83 -17.56 -7.37 -15.05
N ASN A 84 -16.30 -7.40 -15.48
CA ASN A 84 -15.36 -8.49 -15.25
C ASN A 84 -14.68 -8.46 -13.87
N MET A 85 -15.01 -7.51 -13.00
CA MET A 85 -14.50 -7.47 -11.61
C MET A 85 -15.53 -8.01 -10.62
N SER A 86 -15.06 -8.73 -9.62
CA SER A 86 -15.80 -9.16 -8.44
C SER A 86 -15.87 -8.04 -7.39
N LEU A 87 -16.77 -8.17 -6.39
CA LEU A 87 -16.82 -7.23 -5.27
C LEU A 87 -15.54 -7.26 -4.41
N ASP A 88 -14.85 -8.39 -4.35
CA ASP A 88 -13.56 -8.48 -3.65
C ASP A 88 -12.48 -7.68 -4.37
N ASP A 89 -12.44 -7.76 -5.71
CA ASP A 89 -11.55 -6.92 -6.52
C ASP A 89 -11.84 -5.44 -6.21
N GLY A 90 -13.12 -5.08 -6.13
CA GLY A 90 -13.55 -3.73 -5.79
C GLY A 90 -13.10 -3.28 -4.40
N ALA A 91 -13.24 -4.13 -3.37
CA ALA A 91 -12.76 -3.82 -2.02
C ALA A 91 -11.24 -3.65 -1.99
N LEU A 92 -10.50 -4.44 -2.77
CA LEU A 92 -9.05 -4.38 -2.90
C LEU A 92 -8.52 -3.23 -3.76
N ILE A 93 -9.39 -2.45 -4.42
CA ILE A 93 -8.96 -1.23 -5.12
C ILE A 93 -8.42 -0.18 -4.14
N GLU A 94 -8.92 -0.11 -2.91
CA GLU A 94 -8.43 0.84 -1.90
C GLU A 94 -6.94 0.64 -1.58
N PRO A 95 -6.48 -0.57 -1.17
CA PRO A 95 -5.06 -0.79 -0.91
C PRO A 95 -4.23 -0.74 -2.20
N LEU A 96 -4.81 -1.10 -3.35
CA LEU A 96 -4.13 -0.92 -4.64
C LEU A 96 -3.92 0.57 -4.97
N ALA A 97 -4.87 1.45 -4.64
CA ALA A 97 -4.72 2.89 -4.83
C ALA A 97 -3.56 3.46 -3.99
N VAL A 98 -3.29 2.91 -2.80
CA VAL A 98 -2.10 3.28 -2.01
C VAL A 98 -0.82 2.95 -2.78
N ALA A 99 -0.75 1.76 -3.37
CA ALA A 99 0.39 1.32 -4.18
C ALA A 99 0.56 2.17 -5.45
N VAL A 100 -0.52 2.40 -6.20
CA VAL A 100 -0.51 3.24 -7.42
C VAL A 100 -0.04 4.66 -7.09
N HIS A 101 -0.58 5.28 -6.04
CA HIS A 101 -0.15 6.61 -5.64
C HIS A 101 1.33 6.66 -5.24
N SER A 102 1.82 5.61 -4.56
CA SER A 102 3.22 5.52 -4.16
C SER A 102 4.15 5.44 -5.37
N VAL A 103 3.82 4.58 -6.34
CA VAL A 103 4.63 4.38 -7.55
C VAL A 103 4.60 5.60 -8.48
N GLU A 104 3.47 6.28 -8.60
CA GLU A 104 3.39 7.52 -9.38
C GLU A 104 4.27 8.64 -8.80
N ARG A 105 4.38 8.69 -7.47
CA ARG A 105 5.16 9.72 -6.76
C ARG A 105 6.66 9.47 -6.72
N THR A 106 7.12 8.28 -7.09
CA THR A 106 8.55 7.93 -7.23
C THR A 106 9.02 7.94 -8.68
N HIS A 107 8.09 8.07 -9.64
CA HIS A 107 8.39 8.08 -11.08
C HIS A 107 9.19 6.84 -11.53
N VAL A 108 8.75 5.65 -11.09
CA VAL A 108 9.27 4.39 -11.67
C VAL A 108 9.12 4.46 -13.19
N LYS A 109 10.22 4.15 -13.86
CA LYS A 109 10.32 4.13 -15.32
C LYS A 109 10.73 2.75 -15.82
N THR A 110 10.51 2.50 -17.10
CA THR A 110 11.04 1.31 -17.76
C THR A 110 12.54 1.17 -17.49
N GLY A 111 12.96 0.01 -17.01
CA GLY A 111 14.35 -0.26 -16.66
C GLY A 111 14.72 -0.05 -15.19
N SER A 112 13.79 0.43 -14.36
CA SER A 112 14.06 0.63 -12.93
C SER A 112 14.26 -0.70 -12.20
N ALA A 113 15.23 -0.74 -11.29
CA ALA A 113 15.36 -1.73 -10.24
C ALA A 113 14.67 -1.23 -8.97
N VAL A 114 13.81 -2.05 -8.35
CA VAL A 114 13.09 -1.66 -7.15
C VAL A 114 13.32 -2.63 -5.98
N ILE A 115 13.34 -2.08 -4.77
CA ILE A 115 13.33 -2.87 -3.53
C ILE A 115 12.05 -2.56 -2.76
N VAL A 116 11.44 -3.57 -2.15
CA VAL A 116 10.30 -3.40 -1.26
C VAL A 116 10.60 -4.08 0.08
N PHE A 117 10.57 -3.30 1.17
CA PHE A 117 10.59 -3.84 2.52
C PHE A 117 9.15 -4.13 2.96
N GLY A 118 8.87 -5.38 3.27
CA GLY A 118 7.55 -5.92 3.60
C GLY A 118 6.90 -6.64 2.41
N ALA A 119 6.57 -7.91 2.60
CA ALA A 119 5.79 -8.74 1.68
C ALA A 119 4.34 -8.96 2.21
N GLY A 120 3.83 -8.00 2.99
CA GLY A 120 2.40 -7.88 3.28
C GLY A 120 1.60 -7.32 2.09
N PRO A 121 0.27 -7.14 2.22
CA PRO A 121 -0.59 -6.70 1.11
C PRO A 121 -0.12 -5.43 0.41
N VAL A 122 0.26 -4.39 1.16
CA VAL A 122 0.73 -3.11 0.60
C VAL A 122 2.03 -3.31 -0.18
N GLY A 123 2.98 -4.09 0.35
CA GLY A 123 4.24 -4.37 -0.32
C GLY A 123 4.08 -5.20 -1.59
N LEU A 124 3.23 -6.24 -1.55
CA LEU A 124 2.89 -7.06 -2.72
C LEU A 124 2.23 -6.23 -3.82
N LEU A 125 1.26 -5.38 -3.47
CA LEU A 125 0.60 -4.49 -4.43
C LEU A 125 1.57 -3.44 -4.98
N THR A 126 2.45 -2.88 -4.14
CA THR A 126 3.47 -1.91 -4.57
C THR A 126 4.46 -2.54 -5.55
N ALA A 127 4.92 -3.76 -5.28
CA ALA A 127 5.76 -4.52 -6.20
C ALA A 127 5.03 -4.82 -7.52
N ALA A 128 3.76 -5.27 -7.46
CA ALA A 128 2.96 -5.55 -8.65
C ALA A 128 2.78 -4.30 -9.53
N VAL A 129 2.45 -3.15 -8.93
CA VAL A 129 2.32 -1.87 -9.65
C VAL A 129 3.67 -1.45 -10.24
N ALA A 130 4.76 -1.51 -9.47
CA ALA A 130 6.07 -1.11 -9.97
C ALA A 130 6.51 -1.96 -11.19
N LEU A 131 6.26 -3.27 -11.15
CA LEU A 131 6.52 -4.17 -12.28
C LEU A 131 5.63 -3.87 -13.48
N ALA A 132 4.34 -3.55 -13.25
CA ALA A 132 3.41 -3.15 -14.31
C ALA A 132 3.80 -1.82 -14.97
N GLU A 133 4.41 -0.91 -14.22
CA GLU A 133 4.92 0.41 -14.68
C GLU A 133 6.34 0.32 -15.28
N GLY A 134 6.90 -0.89 -15.43
CA GLY A 134 8.12 -1.13 -16.19
C GLY A 134 9.38 -1.35 -15.37
N ALA A 135 9.28 -1.54 -14.05
CA ALA A 135 10.41 -2.08 -13.29
C ALA A 135 10.82 -3.44 -13.86
N ILE A 136 12.13 -3.64 -14.06
CA ILE A 136 12.66 -4.85 -14.70
C ILE A 136 13.10 -5.90 -13.69
N CYS A 137 13.35 -5.50 -12.45
CA CYS A 137 13.61 -6.38 -11.32
C CYS A 137 13.04 -5.78 -10.04
N CYS A 138 12.59 -6.66 -9.14
CA CYS A 138 12.09 -6.29 -7.83
C CYS A 138 12.64 -7.26 -6.79
N THR A 139 13.17 -6.74 -5.68
CA THR A 139 13.56 -7.56 -4.52
C THR A 139 12.67 -7.24 -3.33
N LEU A 140 11.97 -8.26 -2.79
CA LEU A 140 11.20 -8.12 -1.56
C LEU A 140 11.97 -8.64 -0.35
N PHE A 141 11.90 -7.89 0.74
CA PHE A 141 12.41 -8.29 2.04
C PHE A 141 11.25 -8.49 3.01
N ASP A 142 11.29 -9.56 3.80
CA ASP A 142 10.33 -9.78 4.90
C ASP A 142 10.97 -10.67 5.96
N ILE A 143 10.39 -10.70 7.15
CA ILE A 143 10.78 -11.56 8.28
C ILE A 143 10.04 -12.91 8.28
N ASP A 144 9.05 -13.07 7.40
CA ASP A 144 8.24 -14.29 7.25
C ASP A 144 8.47 -14.95 5.88
N GLN A 145 9.06 -16.15 5.91
CA GLN A 145 9.34 -16.93 4.70
C GLN A 145 8.07 -17.28 3.92
N THR A 146 6.95 -17.51 4.61
CA THR A 146 5.66 -17.85 3.98
C THR A 146 5.16 -16.72 3.07
N ARG A 147 5.37 -15.46 3.49
CA ARG A 147 5.02 -14.28 2.69
C ARG A 147 5.93 -14.12 1.48
N LEU A 148 7.23 -14.42 1.64
CA LEU A 148 8.19 -14.39 0.54
C LEU A 148 7.90 -15.48 -0.51
N ASP A 149 7.55 -16.68 -0.08
CA ASP A 149 7.19 -17.77 -0.98
C ASP A 149 5.89 -17.45 -1.74
N PHE A 150 4.91 -16.86 -1.05
CA PHE A 150 3.72 -16.31 -1.70
C PHE A 150 4.09 -15.21 -2.71
N ALA A 151 4.97 -14.26 -2.36
CA ALA A 151 5.40 -13.18 -3.24
C ALA A 151 6.00 -13.69 -4.56
N LYS A 152 6.87 -14.72 -4.50
CA LYS A 152 7.43 -15.37 -5.70
C LYS A 152 6.35 -15.96 -6.59
N THR A 153 5.40 -16.65 -5.99
CA THR A 153 4.31 -17.30 -6.73
C THR A 153 3.39 -16.26 -7.36
N TYR A 154 3.07 -15.20 -6.62
CA TYR A 154 2.13 -14.17 -7.02
C TYR A 154 2.68 -13.21 -8.09
N LEU A 155 3.92 -12.74 -7.91
CA LEU A 155 4.55 -11.72 -8.77
C LEU A 155 5.34 -12.33 -9.93
N GLY A 156 5.67 -13.62 -9.86
CA GLY A 156 6.34 -14.37 -10.91
C GLY A 156 7.87 -14.19 -10.92
N PRO A 157 8.54 -14.56 -12.04
CA PRO A 157 9.98 -14.81 -12.07
C PRO A 157 10.86 -13.54 -12.00
N LYS A 158 10.29 -12.35 -12.12
CA LYS A 158 11.02 -11.06 -12.04
C LYS A 158 11.34 -10.64 -10.60
N VAL A 159 10.89 -11.43 -9.62
CA VAL A 159 10.99 -11.12 -8.20
C VAL A 159 12.04 -11.98 -7.52
N ASN A 160 12.95 -11.31 -6.83
CA ASN A 160 13.82 -11.89 -5.83
C ASN A 160 13.21 -11.69 -4.44
N THR A 161 13.53 -12.57 -3.51
CA THR A 161 13.11 -12.44 -2.12
C THR A 161 14.28 -12.68 -1.18
N THR A 162 14.38 -11.91 -0.11
CA THR A 162 15.38 -12.12 0.93
C THR A 162 14.74 -12.12 2.31
N LEU A 163 14.96 -13.20 3.06
CA LEU A 163 14.52 -13.31 4.45
C LEU A 163 15.41 -12.44 5.34
N LEU A 164 14.79 -11.56 6.11
CA LEU A 164 15.44 -10.82 7.18
C LEU A 164 15.25 -11.55 8.52
N PRO A 165 16.28 -11.55 9.40
CA PRO A 165 16.10 -12.08 10.73
C PRO A 165 15.19 -11.15 11.55
N LYS A 166 14.43 -11.72 12.48
CA LYS A 166 13.70 -10.94 13.49
C LYS A 166 14.71 -10.41 14.51
N MET A 167 14.86 -9.09 14.56
CA MET A 167 15.79 -8.43 15.46
C MET A 167 15.06 -7.52 16.46
N LYS A 168 15.67 -7.30 17.61
CA LYS A 168 15.30 -6.25 18.56
C LYS A 168 16.57 -5.51 18.93
N PHE A 169 16.54 -4.19 18.81
CA PHE A 169 17.66 -3.32 19.13
C PHE A 169 17.34 -2.49 20.36
N GLN A 170 18.34 -2.20 21.18
CA GLN A 170 18.16 -1.40 22.38
C GLN A 170 18.16 0.09 22.08
N ASN A 171 18.86 0.50 21.01
CA ASN A 171 19.04 1.89 20.61
C ASN A 171 19.29 2.01 19.09
N ALA A 172 19.34 3.26 18.63
CA ALA A 172 19.52 3.57 17.21
C ALA A 172 20.92 3.18 16.68
N ASP A 173 21.97 3.29 17.49
CA ASP A 173 23.34 2.98 17.06
C ASP A 173 23.50 1.47 16.75
N GLU A 174 22.92 0.61 17.59
CA GLU A 174 22.85 -0.83 17.33
C GLU A 174 22.08 -1.14 16.04
N THR A 175 20.97 -0.43 15.80
CA THR A 175 20.20 -0.61 14.57
C THR A 175 21.01 -0.20 13.34
N ILE A 176 21.69 0.94 13.40
CA ILE A 176 22.53 1.47 12.31
C ILE A 176 23.67 0.50 12.01
N ALA A 177 24.41 0.06 13.03
CA ALA A 177 25.52 -0.88 12.85
C ALA A 177 25.07 -2.19 12.21
N TRP A 178 23.95 -2.75 12.68
CA TRP A 178 23.39 -3.98 12.11
C TRP A 178 22.93 -3.77 10.66
N VAL A 179 22.24 -2.66 10.37
CA VAL A 179 21.79 -2.35 9.01
C VAL A 179 22.98 -2.21 8.05
N GLN A 180 24.05 -1.53 8.47
CA GLN A 180 25.27 -1.38 7.68
C GLN A 180 25.92 -2.72 7.38
N GLU A 181 26.14 -3.54 8.42
CA GLU A 181 26.70 -4.88 8.27
C GLU A 181 25.84 -5.74 7.33
N LYS A 182 24.52 -5.70 7.52
CA LYS A 182 23.58 -6.47 6.71
C LYS A 182 23.57 -6.01 5.26
N ALA A 183 23.56 -4.71 5.00
CA ALA A 183 23.67 -4.13 3.67
C ALA A 183 24.95 -4.61 2.98
N ILE A 184 26.09 -4.56 3.67
CA ILE A 184 27.37 -5.03 3.14
C ILE A 184 27.32 -6.52 2.83
N SER A 185 26.79 -7.34 3.74
CA SER A 185 26.66 -8.79 3.57
C SER A 185 25.83 -9.19 2.34
N LEU A 186 24.90 -8.31 1.93
CA LEU A 186 24.02 -8.51 0.77
C LEU A 186 24.56 -7.81 -0.51
N GLY A 187 25.77 -7.27 -0.46
CA GLY A 187 26.45 -6.66 -1.62
C GLY A 187 26.22 -5.17 -1.80
N TYR A 188 25.53 -4.49 -0.88
CA TYR A 188 25.31 -3.03 -0.91
C TYR A 188 26.48 -2.28 -0.26
N CYS A 189 27.71 -2.57 -0.69
CA CYS A 189 28.95 -2.12 -0.03
C CYS A 189 29.82 -1.16 -0.86
N SER A 190 29.50 -0.93 -2.14
CA SER A 190 30.31 -0.10 -3.03
C SER A 190 29.64 1.25 -3.33
N ASP A 191 30.43 2.30 -3.45
CA ASP A 191 29.94 3.64 -3.83
C ASP A 191 29.71 3.78 -5.34
N SER A 192 29.70 2.65 -6.06
CA SER A 192 29.59 2.57 -7.52
C SER A 192 28.20 2.93 -8.03
N GLY A 193 27.15 2.79 -7.22
CA GLY A 193 25.76 2.93 -7.65
C GLY A 193 25.29 1.82 -8.60
N GLU A 194 26.13 0.82 -8.86
CA GLU A 194 25.85 -0.34 -9.70
C GLU A 194 25.08 -1.41 -8.91
N PRO A 195 24.40 -2.37 -9.57
CA PRO A 195 23.68 -3.45 -8.89
C PRO A 195 24.48 -4.05 -7.72
N PRO A 196 23.87 -4.25 -6.55
CA PRO A 196 22.43 -4.49 -6.35
C PRO A 196 21.57 -3.27 -5.96
N PHE A 197 22.08 -2.03 -5.96
CA PHE A 197 21.30 -0.86 -5.52
C PHE A 197 20.01 -0.63 -6.35
N ALA A 198 18.98 -0.10 -5.69
CA ALA A 198 17.69 0.18 -6.32
C ALA A 198 17.52 1.64 -6.72
N ASP A 199 16.88 1.88 -7.87
CA ASP A 199 16.40 3.21 -8.27
C ASP A 199 15.36 3.75 -7.29
N VAL A 200 14.47 2.86 -6.85
CA VAL A 200 13.40 3.19 -5.90
C VAL A 200 13.28 2.10 -4.84
N VAL A 201 13.22 2.52 -3.59
CA VAL A 201 12.97 1.66 -2.44
C VAL A 201 11.61 2.03 -1.83
N TYR A 202 10.76 1.03 -1.63
CA TYR A 202 9.47 1.18 -0.96
C TYR A 202 9.54 0.56 0.43
N GLU A 203 9.33 1.37 1.45
CA GLU A 203 9.30 0.92 2.85
C GLU A 203 7.82 0.72 3.24
N CYS A 204 7.39 -0.53 3.36
CA CYS A 204 6.00 -0.93 3.62
C CYS A 204 5.81 -1.64 4.97
N THR A 205 6.82 -1.68 5.84
CA THR A 205 6.76 -2.30 7.18
C THR A 205 6.52 -1.27 8.28
N GLY A 206 7.08 -0.07 8.14
CA GLY A 206 7.14 0.94 9.21
C GLY A 206 8.17 0.62 10.29
N SER A 207 8.99 -0.43 10.12
CA SER A 207 9.99 -0.79 11.11
C SER A 207 11.24 0.08 11.01
N VAL A 208 11.82 0.41 12.16
CA VAL A 208 12.94 1.36 12.26
C VAL A 208 14.13 0.89 11.43
N GLU A 209 14.45 -0.39 11.52
CA GLU A 209 15.52 -1.02 10.77
C GLU A 209 15.26 -1.03 9.26
N CYS A 210 14.02 -1.24 8.80
CA CYS A 210 13.69 -1.18 7.37
C CYS A 210 13.75 0.26 6.82
N VAL A 211 13.31 1.26 7.61
CA VAL A 211 13.44 2.68 7.26
C VAL A 211 14.91 3.05 7.07
N MET A 212 15.77 2.69 8.02
CA MET A 212 17.21 2.95 7.90
C MET A 212 17.83 2.16 6.75
N PHE A 213 17.51 0.87 6.62
CA PHE A 213 18.06 0.01 5.58
C PHE A 213 17.69 0.48 4.17
N SER A 214 16.49 1.04 4.00
CA SER A 214 16.06 1.63 2.73
C SER A 214 17.04 2.68 2.20
N LEU A 215 17.68 3.46 3.08
CA LEU A 215 18.65 4.49 2.69
C LEU A 215 19.99 3.89 2.23
N TYR A 216 20.39 2.74 2.80
CA TYR A 216 21.64 2.08 2.42
C TYR A 216 21.54 1.35 1.08
N VAL A 217 20.35 0.84 0.72
CA VAL A 217 20.13 0.07 -0.51
C VAL A 217 19.61 0.91 -1.68
N ALA A 218 19.20 2.15 -1.42
CA ALA A 218 18.94 3.12 -2.48
C ALA A 218 20.24 3.50 -3.19
N LYS A 219 20.19 3.57 -4.52
CA LYS A 219 21.31 4.06 -5.32
C LYS A 219 21.56 5.55 -5.09
N ARG A 220 22.69 6.06 -5.54
CA ARG A 220 22.93 7.51 -5.62
C ARG A 220 21.92 8.16 -6.58
N GLY A 221 21.27 9.24 -6.16
CA GLY A 221 20.14 9.86 -6.85
C GLY A 221 18.84 9.03 -6.81
N GLY A 222 18.78 8.00 -5.97
CA GLY A 222 17.62 7.13 -5.81
C GLY A 222 16.53 7.76 -4.94
N THR A 223 15.38 7.10 -4.87
CA THR A 223 14.25 7.54 -4.03
C THR A 223 13.85 6.47 -3.03
N VAL A 224 13.67 6.86 -1.77
CA VAL A 224 13.01 6.06 -0.74
C VAL A 224 11.60 6.59 -0.51
N MET A 225 10.59 5.73 -0.66
CA MET A 225 9.19 6.02 -0.39
C MET A 225 8.75 5.32 0.90
N LEU A 226 8.45 6.11 1.92
CA LEU A 226 7.93 5.65 3.20
C LEU A 226 6.40 5.51 3.11
N ILE A 227 5.91 4.27 3.17
CA ILE A 227 4.48 3.91 3.10
C ILE A 227 4.02 3.31 4.44
N GLY A 228 4.86 2.47 5.04
CA GLY A 228 4.60 1.86 6.34
C GLY A 228 4.45 2.91 7.44
N LEU A 229 3.47 2.71 8.31
CA LEU A 229 3.28 3.56 9.50
C LEU A 229 3.98 2.89 10.68
N GLY A 230 5.06 3.52 11.12
CA GLY A 230 5.91 3.07 12.21
C GLY A 230 5.84 3.94 13.46
N GLN A 231 6.98 4.06 14.13
CA GLN A 231 7.16 4.99 15.25
C GLN A 231 7.09 6.44 14.78
N ASP A 232 6.67 7.35 15.67
CA ASP A 232 6.55 8.79 15.37
C ASP A 232 7.87 9.45 14.94
N LYS A 233 9.01 8.91 15.42
CA LYS A 233 10.34 9.46 15.15
C LYS A 233 11.37 8.34 14.96
N VAL A 234 12.23 8.51 13.96
CA VAL A 234 13.36 7.63 13.67
C VAL A 234 14.59 8.49 13.42
N LEU A 235 15.74 8.09 13.94
CA LEU A 235 17.02 8.71 13.61
C LEU A 235 17.43 8.29 12.19
N LEU A 236 17.80 9.25 11.34
CA LEU A 236 18.18 8.95 9.95
C LEU A 236 19.67 9.26 9.70
N PRO A 237 20.39 8.41 8.93
CA PRO A 237 21.75 8.70 8.45
C PRO A 237 21.71 9.80 7.38
N THR A 238 21.76 11.06 7.84
CA THR A 238 21.66 12.25 6.97
C THR A 238 22.87 12.45 6.06
N ASP A 239 24.01 11.87 6.42
CA ASP A 239 25.22 11.84 5.60
C ASP A 239 24.96 11.12 4.29
N ILE A 240 24.32 9.95 4.32
CA ILE A 240 23.98 9.17 3.11
C ILE A 240 22.92 9.88 2.28
N ILE A 241 21.89 10.42 2.94
CA ILE A 241 20.85 11.19 2.25
C ILE A 241 21.48 12.33 1.45
N THR A 242 22.38 13.07 2.08
CA THR A 242 23.00 14.27 1.47
C THR A 242 24.05 13.89 0.42
N THR A 243 25.00 13.02 0.77
CA THR A 243 26.15 12.71 -0.10
C THR A 243 25.77 11.86 -1.31
N ARG A 244 24.70 11.06 -1.22
CA ARG A 244 24.17 10.26 -2.33
C ARG A 244 22.94 10.89 -2.98
N GLU A 245 22.53 12.09 -2.58
CA GLU A 245 21.32 12.77 -3.08
C GLU A 245 20.08 11.84 -3.10
N VAL A 246 19.84 11.14 -1.99
CA VAL A 246 18.67 10.24 -1.88
C VAL A 246 17.44 11.04 -1.51
N ASP A 247 16.43 11.00 -2.37
CA ASP A 247 15.13 11.59 -2.09
C ASP A 247 14.37 10.72 -1.07
N VAL A 248 13.95 11.31 0.05
CA VAL A 248 13.08 10.63 1.02
C VAL A 248 11.68 11.24 0.95
N ARG A 249 10.70 10.43 0.54
CA ARG A 249 9.31 10.86 0.30
C ARG A 249 8.36 10.07 1.19
N GLY A 250 7.38 10.74 1.79
CA GLY A 250 6.28 10.07 2.51
C GLY A 250 5.07 9.84 1.61
N ASN A 251 4.40 8.70 1.75
CA ASN A 251 3.12 8.40 1.11
C ASN A 251 1.97 8.50 2.12
N PHE A 252 0.93 9.27 1.78
CA PHE A 252 -0.27 9.35 2.62
C PHE A 252 -1.50 9.05 1.78
N ARG A 253 -1.98 7.80 1.91
CA ARG A 253 -3.14 7.29 1.18
C ARG A 253 -2.95 7.43 -0.33
N TYR A 254 -3.80 8.22 -0.99
CA TYR A 254 -3.88 8.36 -2.44
C TYR A 254 -4.71 9.58 -2.86
N ALA A 255 -4.45 10.12 -4.05
CA ALA A 255 -5.33 11.09 -4.71
C ALA A 255 -5.37 10.84 -6.23
N ASN A 256 -6.58 10.87 -6.82
CA ASN A 256 -6.87 10.77 -8.26
C ASN A 256 -6.46 9.44 -8.94
N VAL A 257 -6.22 8.37 -8.19
CA VAL A 257 -5.70 7.10 -8.74
C VAL A 257 -6.73 5.96 -8.85
N HIS A 258 -7.94 6.10 -8.30
CA HIS A 258 -8.93 5.02 -8.31
C HIS A 258 -9.28 4.51 -9.71
N GLN A 259 -9.46 5.40 -10.68
CA GLN A 259 -9.74 5.00 -12.05
C GLN A 259 -8.58 4.20 -12.66
N LYS A 260 -7.33 4.61 -12.39
CA LYS A 260 -6.15 3.89 -12.84
C LYS A 260 -6.02 2.53 -12.15
N SER A 261 -6.25 2.46 -10.84
CA SER A 261 -6.28 1.20 -10.08
C SER A 261 -7.31 0.23 -10.66
N ILE A 262 -8.53 0.70 -10.95
CA ILE A 262 -9.58 -0.10 -11.60
C ILE A 262 -9.10 -0.58 -12.98
N ALA A 263 -8.51 0.29 -13.79
CA ALA A 263 -8.06 -0.05 -15.13
C ALA A 263 -6.95 -1.13 -15.11
N LEU A 264 -6.00 -1.04 -14.18
CA LEU A 264 -4.93 -2.05 -14.01
C LEU A 264 -5.50 -3.44 -13.74
N VAL A 265 -6.56 -3.54 -12.94
CA VAL A 265 -7.25 -4.81 -12.66
C VAL A 265 -8.11 -5.24 -13.83
N GLN A 266 -8.91 -4.33 -14.39
CA GLN A 266 -9.81 -4.59 -15.52
C GLN A 266 -9.06 -5.19 -16.71
N HIS A 267 -7.86 -4.71 -17.00
CA HIS A 267 -7.02 -5.16 -18.11
C HIS A 267 -6.05 -6.29 -17.72
N GLY A 268 -6.13 -6.79 -16.50
CA GLY A 268 -5.37 -7.96 -16.04
C GLY A 268 -3.89 -7.68 -15.77
N HIS A 269 -3.45 -6.42 -15.75
CA HIS A 269 -2.08 -6.04 -15.37
C HIS A 269 -1.79 -6.34 -13.90
N ILE A 270 -2.82 -6.33 -13.05
CA ILE A 270 -2.73 -6.69 -11.64
C ILE A 270 -3.85 -7.66 -11.30
N GLN A 271 -3.49 -8.78 -10.65
CA GLN A 271 -4.43 -9.80 -10.20
C GLN A 271 -4.68 -9.64 -8.70
N LEU A 272 -5.91 -9.35 -8.28
CA LEU A 272 -6.25 -9.18 -6.86
C LEU A 272 -6.73 -10.45 -6.15
N PRO A 273 -7.46 -11.39 -6.79
CA PRO A 273 -8.03 -12.54 -6.10
C PRO A 273 -7.03 -13.39 -5.30
N PRO A 274 -5.78 -13.64 -5.77
CA PRO A 274 -4.82 -14.42 -5.01
C PRO A 274 -4.44 -13.84 -3.65
N LEU A 275 -4.63 -12.53 -3.42
CA LEU A 275 -4.32 -11.88 -2.14
C LEU A 275 -5.34 -12.23 -1.05
N VAL A 276 -6.58 -12.58 -1.42
CA VAL A 276 -7.62 -12.96 -0.46
C VAL A 276 -7.32 -14.34 0.08
N SER A 277 -6.74 -14.39 1.27
CA SER A 277 -6.40 -15.66 1.92
C SER A 277 -7.55 -16.20 2.78
N HIS A 278 -8.41 -15.33 3.33
CA HIS A 278 -9.51 -15.75 4.19
C HIS A 278 -10.76 -14.89 3.98
N ARG A 279 -11.92 -15.49 4.28
CA ARG A 279 -13.22 -14.86 4.20
C ARG A 279 -14.02 -15.12 5.45
N PHE A 280 -14.64 -14.07 5.98
CA PHE A 280 -15.56 -14.15 7.10
C PHE A 280 -16.88 -13.47 6.72
N LYS A 281 -17.97 -13.91 7.35
CA LYS A 281 -19.23 -13.20 7.28
C LYS A 281 -19.21 -11.96 8.17
N LEU A 282 -20.05 -10.97 7.88
CA LEU A 282 -20.18 -9.77 8.71
C LEU A 282 -20.49 -10.12 10.16
N GLU A 283 -21.30 -11.14 10.43
CA GLU A 283 -21.63 -11.62 11.77
C GLU A 283 -20.41 -12.18 12.53
N ASN A 284 -19.39 -12.66 11.82
CA ASN A 284 -18.15 -13.20 12.37
C ASN A 284 -17.01 -12.17 12.40
N THR A 285 -17.34 -10.87 12.41
CA THR A 285 -16.35 -9.80 12.41
C THR A 285 -15.36 -9.93 13.58
N ILE A 286 -15.83 -10.23 14.79
CA ILE A 286 -14.94 -10.35 15.96
C ILE A 286 -13.90 -11.46 15.73
N ASP A 287 -14.35 -12.62 15.25
CA ASP A 287 -13.48 -13.76 14.93
C ASP A 287 -12.46 -13.37 13.85
N ALA A 288 -12.88 -12.63 12.82
CA ALA A 288 -12.02 -12.16 11.75
C ALA A 288 -10.89 -11.25 12.26
N PHE A 289 -11.21 -10.33 13.18
CA PHE A 289 -10.22 -9.43 13.78
C PHE A 289 -9.27 -10.17 14.73
N GLN A 290 -9.78 -11.09 15.55
CA GLN A 290 -8.94 -11.94 16.41
C GLN A 290 -8.00 -12.83 15.58
N PHE A 291 -8.49 -13.37 14.47
CA PHE A 291 -7.67 -14.15 13.55
C PHE A 291 -6.57 -13.29 12.89
N ALA A 292 -6.90 -12.05 12.50
CA ALA A 292 -5.93 -11.08 11.98
C ALA A 292 -4.82 -10.74 13.00
N GLU A 293 -5.19 -10.57 14.27
CA GLU A 293 -4.27 -10.21 15.35
C GLU A 293 -3.34 -11.37 15.75
N THR A 294 -3.89 -12.56 15.88
CA THR A 294 -3.14 -13.77 16.29
C THR A 294 -2.16 -14.25 15.22
N GLY A 295 -2.30 -13.77 13.97
CA GLY A 295 -1.31 -13.99 12.92
C GLY A 295 -1.16 -15.45 12.54
N GLY A 296 -2.27 -16.19 12.44
CA GLY A 296 -2.25 -17.54 11.86
C GLY A 296 -1.43 -17.53 10.57
N GLY A 297 -0.47 -18.46 10.44
CA GLY A 297 0.45 -18.46 9.29
C GLY A 297 -0.30 -18.37 7.96
N GLY A 298 0.19 -17.54 7.03
CA GLY A 298 -0.39 -17.41 5.69
C GLY A 298 -1.51 -16.36 5.53
N ILE A 299 -1.75 -15.50 6.52
CA ILE A 299 -2.64 -14.34 6.33
C ILE A 299 -1.96 -13.30 5.42
N ILE A 300 -2.60 -13.02 4.27
CA ILE A 300 -2.29 -11.89 3.40
C ILE A 300 -3.43 -10.89 3.50
N LYS A 301 -4.62 -11.23 2.99
CA LYS A 301 -5.81 -10.39 3.09
C LYS A 301 -7.02 -11.18 3.59
N ILE A 302 -7.74 -10.57 4.53
CA ILE A 302 -9.03 -11.05 5.00
C ILE A 302 -10.13 -10.17 4.40
N ILE A 303 -11.15 -10.80 3.82
CA ILE A 303 -12.37 -10.12 3.37
C ILE A 303 -13.50 -10.46 4.35
N ILE A 304 -14.26 -9.43 4.73
CA ILE A 304 -15.52 -9.59 5.46
C ILE A 304 -16.66 -9.25 4.49
N THR A 305 -17.59 -10.18 4.30
CA THR A 305 -18.71 -10.05 3.35
C THR A 305 -20.06 -10.28 4.02
N ASP A 306 -21.08 -9.58 3.55
CA ASP A 306 -22.50 -9.83 3.85
C ASP A 306 -23.25 -10.39 2.61
N TYR A 307 -22.54 -10.53 1.48
CA TYR A 307 -23.06 -11.13 0.25
C TYR A 307 -22.70 -12.62 0.18
N GLN A 308 -23.66 -13.45 -0.23
CA GLN A 308 -23.43 -14.86 -0.61
C GLN A 308 -22.94 -14.96 -2.06
#